data_AF-A0A1F7GPP4-F1
#
_entry.id   AF-A0A1F7GPP4-F1
#
_cell.length_a   1.000
_cell.length_b   1.000
_cell.length_c   1.000
_cell.angle_alpha   90.00
_cell.angle_beta   90.00
_cell.angle_gamma   90.00
#
_symmetry.space_group_name_H-M   'P 1'
#
loop_
_entity.id
_entity.type
_entity.pdbx_description
1 polymer ?
#
loop_
_entity_poly.entity_id
_entity_poly.type
_entity_poly.pdbx_seq_one_letter_code
_entity_poly.pdbx_strand_id
1 'polypeptide(L)'
;MSKITCDFCGKVFLRKMRQINEAATHGWKSYCTPQCLSNAKDKRILFTCFNPICKKIFKKRPKEVSSSGKVYCSQSCAAIESNKNRWLKLPQNHCANPNCKKVISRSNKFCSNKCNGILKRFSDEEYRLKIIKRIKQFYINKHRIPFKKEMWGSYGAARRIFGTWNSAIEAAGLLPNPVKFAMKYLAKDGHKCDSLSEKIIDDWLFKRKIHHEIKVPYGINRMTADFKVKDVLIEFFGLQGELKKYDSLMRKKLRFIKKKHLHVIPIYPTDLFPKSRLNDILSPLKD
;
A
#
# COMPACT_ATOMS: atom_id res chain seq x y z
N MET A 1 73.99 -43.04 -4.50
CA MET A 1 72.51 -43.11 -4.40
C MET A 1 72.10 -44.55 -4.64
N SER A 2 70.98 -45.01 -4.08
CA SER A 2 70.53 -46.41 -4.23
C SER A 2 69.09 -46.47 -4.72
N LYS A 3 68.76 -47.55 -5.43
CA LYS A 3 67.43 -47.81 -5.99
C LYS A 3 66.49 -48.34 -4.91
N ILE A 4 65.29 -47.77 -4.82
CA ILE A 4 64.22 -48.22 -3.93
C ILE A 4 62.87 -48.20 -4.67
N THR A 5 61.96 -49.08 -4.29
CA THR A 5 60.61 -49.19 -4.85
C THR A 5 59.66 -48.23 -4.15
N CYS A 6 58.79 -47.55 -4.90
CA CYS A 6 57.74 -46.72 -4.33
C CYS A 6 56.61 -47.57 -3.73
N ASP A 7 56.28 -47.32 -2.46
CA ASP A 7 55.22 -48.00 -1.71
C ASP A 7 53.79 -47.76 -2.22
N PHE A 8 53.59 -46.86 -3.19
CA PHE A 8 52.28 -46.56 -3.77
C PHE A 8 52.13 -47.13 -5.18
N CYS A 9 53.05 -46.79 -6.10
CA CYS A 9 52.93 -47.15 -7.51
C CYS A 9 53.89 -48.27 -7.97
N GLY A 10 54.76 -48.76 -7.09
CA GLY A 10 55.73 -49.80 -7.42
C GLY A 10 56.89 -49.36 -8.33
N LYS A 11 56.96 -48.10 -8.76
CA LYS A 11 58.08 -47.60 -9.58
C LYS A 11 59.38 -47.54 -8.77
N VAL A 12 60.48 -47.96 -9.39
CA VAL A 12 61.83 -47.85 -8.83
C VAL A 12 62.37 -46.43 -9.04
N PHE A 13 62.94 -45.83 -7.99
CA PHE A 13 63.54 -44.50 -8.03
C PHE A 13 64.81 -44.42 -7.17
N LEU A 14 65.62 -43.39 -7.39
CA LEU A 14 66.90 -43.19 -6.68
C LEU A 14 66.70 -42.35 -5.42
N ARG A 15 67.34 -42.78 -4.32
CA ARG A 15 67.34 -42.04 -3.04
C ARG A 15 68.73 -42.10 -2.39
N LYS A 16 69.04 -41.12 -1.53
CA LYS A 16 70.31 -41.11 -0.77
C LYS A 16 70.29 -42.21 0.30
N MET A 17 71.39 -42.95 0.47
CA MET A 17 71.49 -44.05 1.45
C MET A 17 71.10 -43.65 2.87
N ARG A 18 71.51 -42.46 3.31
CA ARG A 18 71.11 -41.91 4.62
C ARG A 18 69.59 -41.87 4.81
N GLN A 19 68.84 -41.42 3.79
CA GLN A 19 67.38 -41.34 3.85
C GLN A 19 66.70 -42.71 3.78
N ILE A 20 67.34 -43.69 3.13
CA ILE A 20 66.87 -45.08 3.11
C ILE A 20 67.01 -45.70 4.50
N ASN A 21 68.19 -45.55 5.12
CA ASN A 21 68.46 -46.05 6.46
C ASN A 21 67.55 -45.39 7.50
N GLU A 22 67.38 -44.07 7.44
CA GLU A 22 66.47 -43.33 8.31
C GLU A 22 65.01 -43.80 8.15
N ALA A 23 64.56 -44.00 6.91
CA ALA A 23 63.22 -44.54 6.65
C ALA A 23 63.07 -45.96 7.20
N ALA A 24 64.09 -46.81 7.08
CA ALA A 24 64.07 -48.16 7.65
C ALA A 24 64.01 -48.15 9.18
N THR A 25 64.83 -47.32 9.84
CA THR A 25 64.85 -47.16 11.31
C THR A 25 63.50 -46.73 11.86
N HIS A 26 62.79 -45.83 11.17
CA HIS A 26 61.50 -45.32 11.61
C HIS A 26 60.28 -46.02 10.97
N GLY A 27 60.49 -47.06 10.15
CA GLY A 27 59.41 -47.76 9.43
C GLY A 27 58.64 -46.86 8.45
N TRP A 28 59.28 -45.84 7.89
CA TRP A 28 58.65 -44.91 6.96
C TRP A 28 58.58 -45.47 5.54
N LYS A 29 57.40 -45.32 4.93
CA LYS A 29 57.18 -45.61 3.51
C LYS A 29 57.88 -44.59 2.61
N SER A 30 58.35 -45.06 1.46
CA SER A 30 59.06 -44.30 0.44
C SER A 30 58.20 -44.08 -0.81
N TYR A 31 58.16 -42.83 -1.29
CA TYR A 31 57.35 -42.42 -2.43
C TYR A 31 58.19 -41.74 -3.50
N CYS A 32 57.99 -42.10 -4.76
CA CYS A 32 58.74 -41.53 -5.88
C CYS A 32 58.35 -40.08 -6.19
N THR A 33 57.15 -39.65 -5.78
CA THR A 33 56.63 -38.29 -6.01
C THR A 33 55.75 -37.82 -4.85
N PRO A 34 55.59 -36.49 -4.65
CA PRO A 34 54.59 -35.93 -3.74
C PRO A 34 53.17 -36.43 -4.02
N GLN A 35 52.84 -36.69 -5.30
CA GLN A 35 51.53 -37.23 -5.68
C GLN A 35 51.33 -38.66 -5.16
N CYS A 36 52.34 -39.52 -5.23
CA CYS A 36 52.27 -40.88 -4.68
C CYS A 36 52.09 -40.88 -3.16
N LEU A 37 52.79 -39.98 -2.46
CA LEU A 37 52.58 -39.76 -1.02
C LEU A 37 51.15 -39.29 -0.72
N SER A 38 50.64 -38.33 -1.49
CA SER A 38 49.29 -37.79 -1.34
C SER A 38 48.22 -38.87 -1.55
N ASN A 39 48.35 -39.65 -2.62
CA ASN A 39 47.42 -40.74 -2.94
C ASN A 39 47.47 -41.85 -1.89
N ALA A 40 48.65 -42.23 -1.39
CA ALA A 40 48.79 -43.22 -0.33
C ALA A 40 48.15 -42.75 1.00
N LYS A 41 48.08 -41.44 1.22
CA LYS A 41 47.41 -40.84 2.38
C LYS A 41 45.91 -40.59 2.15
N ASP A 42 45.40 -40.72 0.93
CA ASP A 42 44.00 -40.48 0.61
C ASP A 42 43.11 -41.64 1.09
N LYS A 43 42.52 -41.47 2.27
CA LYS A 43 41.57 -42.43 2.87
C LYS A 43 40.12 -42.24 2.40
N ARG A 44 39.87 -41.44 1.36
CA ARG A 44 38.51 -41.19 0.88
C ARG A 44 38.00 -42.37 0.06
N ILE A 45 36.75 -42.76 0.31
CA ILE A 45 36.03 -43.83 -0.39
C ILE A 45 34.95 -43.20 -1.28
N LEU A 46 34.57 -43.89 -2.35
CA LEU A 46 33.48 -43.47 -3.23
C LEU A 46 32.12 -43.72 -2.58
N PHE A 47 31.24 -42.72 -2.66
CA PHE A 47 29.86 -42.77 -2.21
C PHE A 47 28.93 -42.28 -3.32
N THR A 48 27.72 -42.83 -3.34
CA THR A 48 26.63 -42.35 -4.21
C THR A 48 25.73 -41.40 -3.42
N CYS A 49 25.39 -40.25 -3.99
CA CYS A 49 24.54 -39.29 -3.31
C CYS A 49 23.16 -39.87 -3.02
N PHE A 50 22.72 -39.75 -1.77
CA PHE A 50 21.42 -40.23 -1.30
C PHE A 50 20.24 -39.46 -1.94
N ASN A 51 20.45 -38.22 -2.38
CA ASN A 51 19.42 -37.46 -3.10
C ASN A 51 19.01 -38.24 -4.38
N PRO A 52 17.74 -38.67 -4.49
CA PRO A 52 17.30 -39.54 -5.58
C PRO A 52 17.37 -38.90 -6.96
N ILE A 53 17.38 -37.57 -7.03
CA ILE A 53 17.47 -36.82 -8.30
C ILE A 53 18.94 -36.67 -8.72
N CYS A 54 19.85 -36.47 -7.76
CA CYS A 54 21.25 -36.18 -8.08
C CYS A 54 22.05 -37.44 -8.41
N LYS A 55 22.00 -38.47 -7.54
CA LYS A 55 22.75 -39.75 -7.67
C LYS A 55 24.25 -39.64 -8.04
N LYS A 56 24.86 -38.47 -7.89
CA LYS A 56 26.27 -38.23 -8.21
C LYS A 56 27.19 -39.10 -7.35
N ILE A 57 28.24 -39.64 -7.95
CA ILE A 57 29.32 -40.36 -7.26
C ILE A 57 30.39 -39.35 -6.80
N PHE A 58 30.84 -39.43 -5.55
CA PHE A 58 31.82 -38.51 -4.97
C PHE A 58 32.65 -39.17 -3.87
N LYS A 59 33.80 -38.58 -3.53
CA LYS A 59 34.73 -39.11 -2.52
C LYS A 59 34.54 -38.43 -1.15
N LYS A 60 34.45 -39.22 -0.08
CA LYS A 60 34.45 -38.74 1.32
C LYS A 60 35.28 -39.64 2.22
N ARG A 61 35.81 -39.09 3.32
CA ARG A 61 36.44 -39.90 4.37
C ARG A 61 35.36 -40.61 5.20
N PRO A 62 35.59 -41.84 5.68
CA PRO A 62 34.62 -42.55 6.52
C PRO A 62 34.13 -41.74 7.73
N LYS A 63 35.02 -40.97 8.37
CA LYS A 63 34.67 -40.10 9.51
C LYS A 63 33.72 -38.93 9.19
N GLU A 64 33.53 -38.61 7.91
CA GLU A 64 32.66 -37.51 7.43
C GLU A 64 31.25 -38.00 7.05
N VAL A 65 30.99 -39.29 7.23
CA VAL A 65 29.69 -39.92 6.99
C VAL A 65 28.86 -39.84 8.26
N SER A 66 27.60 -39.44 8.12
CA SER A 66 26.68 -39.36 9.27
C SER A 66 26.30 -40.76 9.76
N SER A 67 25.97 -40.88 11.04
CA SER A 67 25.48 -42.14 11.65
C SER A 67 24.23 -42.70 10.97
N SER A 68 23.43 -41.84 10.31
CA SER A 68 22.24 -42.25 9.55
C SER A 68 22.53 -43.06 8.28
N GLY A 69 23.80 -43.17 7.87
CA GLY A 69 24.21 -43.81 6.61
C GLY A 69 23.87 -42.99 5.35
N LYS A 70 23.12 -41.89 5.48
CA LYS A 70 22.79 -41.00 4.36
C LYS A 70 23.98 -40.08 4.06
N VAL A 71 24.45 -40.11 2.82
CA VAL A 71 25.60 -39.31 2.35
C VAL A 71 25.19 -38.45 1.16
N TYR A 72 25.54 -37.17 1.20
CA TYR A 72 25.19 -36.20 0.17
C TYR A 72 26.43 -35.56 -0.45
N CYS A 73 26.40 -35.34 -1.76
CA CYS A 73 27.52 -34.73 -2.49
C CYS A 73 27.65 -33.23 -2.21
N SER A 74 26.62 -32.58 -1.67
CA SER A 74 26.60 -31.16 -1.31
C SER A 74 25.59 -30.88 -0.20
N GLN A 75 25.75 -29.73 0.46
CA GLN A 75 24.76 -29.22 1.43
C GLN A 75 23.39 -29.00 0.78
N SER A 76 23.36 -28.56 -0.48
CA SER A 76 22.11 -28.38 -1.23
C SER A 76 21.36 -29.70 -1.42
N CYS A 77 22.06 -30.80 -1.76
CA CYS A 77 21.43 -32.12 -1.88
C CYS A 77 20.89 -32.63 -0.54
N ALA A 78 21.61 -32.39 0.55
CA ALA A 78 21.13 -32.71 1.89
C ALA A 78 19.88 -31.90 2.25
N ALA A 79 19.88 -30.59 1.94
CA ALA A 79 18.79 -29.68 2.22
C ALA A 79 17.53 -30.02 1.42
N ILE A 80 17.65 -30.35 0.13
CA ILE A 80 16.50 -30.75 -0.71
C ILE A 80 15.75 -31.91 -0.08
N GLU A 81 16.47 -32.96 0.32
CA GLU A 81 15.83 -34.14 0.89
C GLU A 81 15.33 -33.91 2.34
N SER A 82 16.10 -33.16 3.13
CA SER A 82 15.66 -32.82 4.50
C SER A 82 14.39 -31.97 4.48
N ASN A 83 14.31 -31.01 3.56
CA ASN A 83 13.13 -30.17 3.38
C ASN A 83 11.94 -30.98 2.89
N LYS A 84 12.12 -31.86 1.89
CA LYS A 84 11.04 -32.74 1.39
C LYS A 84 10.41 -33.56 2.53
N ASN A 85 11.24 -34.23 3.33
CA ASN A 85 10.76 -35.00 4.47
C ASN A 85 10.07 -34.14 5.53
N ARG A 86 10.59 -32.92 5.77
CA ARG A 86 9.94 -31.97 6.68
C ARG A 86 8.55 -31.59 6.17
N TRP A 87 8.38 -31.26 4.90
CA TRP A 87 7.08 -30.90 4.32
C TRP A 87 6.06 -32.04 4.44
N LEU A 88 6.48 -33.29 4.23
CA LEU A 88 5.61 -34.47 4.35
C LEU A 88 5.09 -34.71 5.79
N LYS A 89 5.85 -34.27 6.80
CA LYS A 89 5.49 -34.45 8.23
C LYS A 89 4.69 -33.29 8.82
N LEU A 90 4.55 -32.16 8.12
CA LEU A 90 3.85 -31.00 8.66
C LEU A 90 2.33 -31.21 8.54
N PRO A 91 1.54 -30.93 9.59
CA PRO A 91 0.08 -30.92 9.47
C PRO A 91 -0.36 -29.94 8.40
N GLN A 92 -1.27 -30.41 7.55
CA GLN A 92 -1.87 -29.67 6.45
C GLN A 92 -2.94 -28.72 7.00
N ASN A 93 -2.90 -27.45 6.59
CA ASN A 93 -3.98 -26.52 6.88
C ASN A 93 -5.04 -26.64 5.81
N HIS A 94 -6.31 -26.54 6.18
CA HIS A 94 -7.44 -26.54 5.24
C HIS A 94 -8.07 -25.15 5.16
N CYS A 95 -8.72 -24.88 4.03
CA CYS A 95 -9.50 -23.66 3.85
C CYS A 95 -10.55 -23.52 4.95
N ALA A 96 -10.63 -22.34 5.57
CA ALA A 96 -11.59 -22.09 6.63
C ALA A 96 -13.05 -21.96 6.15
N ASN A 97 -13.33 -22.08 4.84
CA ASN A 97 -14.69 -22.13 4.32
C ASN A 97 -15.25 -23.54 4.57
N PRO A 98 -16.34 -23.72 5.35
CA PRO A 98 -16.88 -25.04 5.69
C PRO A 98 -17.20 -25.90 4.47
N ASN A 99 -17.57 -25.23 3.37
CA ASN A 99 -17.91 -25.88 2.10
C ASN A 99 -16.68 -26.14 1.20
N CYS A 100 -15.46 -25.87 1.68
CA CYS A 100 -14.21 -26.03 0.94
C CYS A 100 -13.17 -26.80 1.75
N LYS A 101 -12.82 -28.01 1.30
CA LYS A 101 -11.85 -28.88 1.96
C LYS A 101 -10.42 -28.75 1.42
N LYS A 102 -10.13 -27.75 0.58
CA LYS A 102 -8.82 -27.58 -0.06
C LYS A 102 -7.71 -27.34 0.97
N VAL A 103 -6.59 -28.02 0.79
CA VAL A 103 -5.35 -27.83 1.56
C VAL A 103 -4.72 -26.50 1.14
N ILE A 104 -4.22 -25.74 2.11
CA ILE A 104 -3.63 -24.41 1.93
C ILE A 104 -2.33 -24.25 2.72
N SER A 105 -1.52 -23.29 2.30
CA SER A 105 -0.36 -22.83 3.07
C SER A 105 -0.80 -22.34 4.45
N ARG A 106 0.06 -22.53 5.46
CA ARG A 106 -0.16 -22.04 6.83
C ARG A 106 -0.34 -20.53 6.93
N SER A 107 0.27 -19.78 6.01
CA SER A 107 0.12 -18.32 5.94
C SER A 107 -1.29 -17.89 5.49
N ASN A 108 -2.04 -18.79 4.85
CA ASN A 108 -3.33 -18.50 4.28
C ASN A 108 -4.44 -19.06 5.16
N LYS A 109 -5.54 -18.30 5.28
CA LYS A 109 -6.79 -18.77 5.93
C LYS A 109 -7.79 -19.35 4.93
N PHE A 110 -7.72 -18.92 3.67
CA PHE A 110 -8.63 -19.33 2.61
C PHE A 110 -7.85 -19.76 1.36
N CYS A 111 -8.39 -20.71 0.59
CA CYS A 111 -7.77 -21.15 -0.66
C CYS A 111 -7.94 -20.15 -1.81
N SER A 112 -8.88 -19.21 -1.70
CA SER A 112 -9.16 -18.20 -2.72
C SER A 112 -9.94 -17.01 -2.16
N ASN A 113 -9.93 -15.89 -2.90
CA ASN A 113 -10.76 -14.72 -2.62
C ASN A 113 -12.27 -15.04 -2.63
N LYS A 114 -12.70 -16.03 -3.42
CA LYS A 114 -14.08 -16.52 -3.42
C LYS A 114 -14.45 -17.13 -2.07
N CYS A 115 -13.61 -18.02 -1.53
CA CYS A 115 -13.86 -18.64 -0.22
C CYS A 115 -13.81 -17.62 0.93
N ASN A 116 -12.87 -16.68 0.86
CA ASN A 116 -12.80 -15.55 1.79
C ASN A 116 -14.07 -14.68 1.71
N GLY A 117 -14.53 -14.38 0.50
CA GLY A 117 -15.73 -13.57 0.26
C GLY A 117 -17.02 -14.22 0.72
N ILE A 118 -17.16 -15.55 0.60
CA ILE A 118 -18.33 -16.29 1.09
C ILE A 118 -18.52 -16.08 2.59
N LEU A 119 -17.44 -16.21 3.37
CA LEU A 119 -17.52 -16.07 4.84
C LEU A 119 -17.47 -14.62 5.34
N LYS A 120 -16.98 -13.68 4.52
CA LYS A 120 -16.94 -12.25 4.86
C LYS A 120 -18.13 -11.46 4.32
N ARG A 121 -19.07 -12.09 3.60
CA ARG A 121 -20.31 -11.45 3.17
C ARG A 121 -21.19 -11.26 4.40
N PHE A 122 -21.12 -10.07 4.99
CA PHE A 122 -22.23 -9.57 5.78
C PHE A 122 -23.47 -9.56 4.89
N SER A 123 -24.60 -9.92 5.48
CA SER A 123 -25.90 -9.72 4.87
C SER A 123 -26.14 -8.24 4.56
N ASP A 124 -27.06 -7.96 3.64
CA ASP A 124 -27.42 -6.59 3.31
C ASP A 124 -27.98 -5.84 4.51
N GLU A 125 -28.65 -6.55 5.41
CA GLU A 125 -29.19 -5.99 6.65
C GLU A 125 -28.07 -5.60 7.65
N GLU A 126 -27.06 -6.45 7.82
CA GLU A 126 -25.92 -6.09 8.68
C GLU A 126 -25.16 -4.87 8.14
N TYR A 127 -24.98 -4.77 6.81
CA TYR A 127 -24.41 -3.58 6.21
C TYR A 127 -25.33 -2.36 6.36
N ARG A 128 -26.65 -2.52 6.24
CA ARG A 128 -27.65 -1.47 6.44
C ARG A 128 -27.47 -0.82 7.81
N LEU A 129 -27.46 -1.64 8.87
CA LEU A 129 -27.27 -1.21 10.26
C LEU A 129 -25.91 -0.53 10.47
N LYS A 130 -24.83 -1.12 9.92
CA LYS A 130 -23.47 -0.58 10.05
C LYS A 130 -23.33 0.80 9.40
N ILE A 131 -23.97 1.02 8.25
CA ILE A 131 -23.93 2.30 7.54
C ILE A 131 -24.71 3.36 8.33
N ILE A 132 -25.93 3.05 8.78
CA ILE A 132 -26.74 3.96 9.62
C ILE A 132 -25.96 4.37 10.87
N LYS A 133 -25.35 3.40 11.57
CA LYS A 133 -24.55 3.66 12.78
C LYS A 133 -23.40 4.63 12.50
N ARG A 134 -22.65 4.43 11.40
CA ARG A 134 -21.55 5.33 11.01
C ARG A 134 -22.02 6.74 10.68
N ILE A 135 -23.15 6.88 9.98
CA ILE A 135 -23.73 8.18 9.65
C ILE A 135 -24.11 8.93 10.94
N LYS A 136 -24.82 8.27 11.86
CA LYS A 136 -25.21 8.84 13.16
C LYS A 136 -23.99 9.26 13.99
N GLN A 137 -22.98 8.41 14.09
CA GLN A 137 -21.74 8.74 14.82
C GLN A 137 -21.01 9.94 14.22
N PHE A 138 -20.96 10.05 12.89
CA PHE A 138 -20.37 11.22 12.25
C PHE A 138 -21.14 12.49 12.59
N TYR A 139 -22.48 12.43 12.52
CA TYR A 139 -23.34 13.56 12.86
C TYR A 139 -23.14 14.02 14.31
N ILE A 140 -23.07 13.09 15.26
CA ILE A 140 -22.79 13.40 16.68
C ILE A 140 -21.44 14.11 16.83
N ASN A 141 -20.41 13.66 16.11
CA ASN A 141 -19.05 14.18 16.28
C ASN A 141 -18.78 15.49 15.52
N LYS A 142 -19.50 15.74 14.42
CA LYS A 142 -19.24 16.86 13.50
C LYS A 142 -20.39 17.84 13.39
N HIS A 143 -21.53 17.54 14.01
CA HIS A 143 -22.77 18.33 13.95
C HIS A 143 -23.22 18.68 12.52
N ARG A 144 -22.83 17.85 11.54
CA ARG A 144 -23.22 17.97 10.14
C ARG A 144 -23.27 16.60 9.50
N ILE A 145 -23.97 16.48 8.37
CA ILE A 145 -23.99 15.21 7.64
C ILE A 145 -22.67 14.96 6.90
N PRO A 146 -22.25 13.69 6.78
CA PRO A 146 -21.04 13.31 6.07
C PRO A 146 -21.18 13.47 4.55
N PHE A 147 -20.12 13.97 3.91
CA PHE A 147 -19.97 13.87 2.46
C PHE A 147 -19.60 12.43 2.06
N LYS A 148 -19.96 12.05 0.82
CA LYS A 148 -19.67 10.72 0.24
C LYS A 148 -18.21 10.29 0.41
N LYS A 149 -17.27 11.24 0.31
CA LYS A 149 -15.82 11.00 0.41
C LYS A 149 -15.33 10.78 1.85
N GLU A 150 -16.01 11.32 2.84
CA GLU A 150 -15.70 11.13 4.26
C GLU A 150 -16.13 9.73 4.73
N MET A 151 -17.00 9.07 3.95
CA MET A 151 -17.54 7.74 4.20
C MET A 151 -16.99 6.70 3.22
N TRP A 152 -15.68 6.80 2.91
CA TRP A 152 -15.00 5.83 2.06
C TRP A 152 -15.16 4.40 2.64
N GLY A 153 -15.42 3.44 1.76
CA GLY A 153 -15.74 2.05 2.13
C GLY A 153 -17.20 1.80 2.52
N SER A 154 -17.96 2.81 2.96
CA SER A 154 -19.40 2.69 3.19
C SER A 154 -20.23 3.14 1.99
N TYR A 155 -19.74 4.09 1.18
CA TYR A 155 -20.52 4.66 0.07
C TYR A 155 -20.99 3.62 -0.97
N GLY A 156 -20.12 2.70 -1.38
CA GLY A 156 -20.48 1.66 -2.36
C GLY A 156 -21.57 0.72 -1.82
N ALA A 157 -21.42 0.29 -0.57
CA ALA A 157 -22.44 -0.52 0.11
C ALA A 157 -23.74 0.28 0.32
N ALA A 158 -23.65 1.56 0.68
CA ALA A 158 -24.81 2.41 0.86
C ALA A 158 -25.61 2.60 -0.43
N ARG A 159 -24.94 2.80 -1.56
CA ARG A 159 -25.61 2.89 -2.87
C ARG A 159 -26.32 1.59 -3.23
N ARG A 160 -25.70 0.45 -2.94
CA ARG A 160 -26.28 -0.87 -3.22
C ARG A 160 -27.51 -1.17 -2.37
N ILE A 161 -27.49 -0.78 -1.09
CA ILE A 161 -28.52 -1.13 -0.09
C ILE A 161 -29.66 -0.10 -0.03
N PHE A 162 -29.34 1.19 -0.14
CA PHE A 162 -30.31 2.28 -0.02
C PHE A 162 -30.62 2.96 -1.36
N GLY A 163 -29.98 2.56 -2.46
CA GLY A 163 -30.10 3.19 -3.77
C GLY A 163 -29.28 4.48 -3.91
N THR A 164 -29.49 5.45 -3.01
CA THR A 164 -28.77 6.73 -3.01
C THR A 164 -28.11 7.05 -1.66
N TRP A 165 -27.16 7.99 -1.67
CA TRP A 165 -26.56 8.48 -0.41
C TRP A 165 -27.59 9.23 0.44
N ASN A 166 -28.48 10.00 -0.17
CA ASN A 166 -29.50 10.75 0.56
C ASN A 166 -30.50 9.80 1.23
N SER A 167 -30.92 8.73 0.54
CA SER A 167 -31.75 7.68 1.12
C SER A 167 -31.06 6.98 2.31
N ALA A 168 -29.73 6.86 2.30
CA ALA A 168 -28.99 6.35 3.45
C ALA A 168 -28.94 7.34 4.63
N ILE A 169 -28.91 8.65 4.36
CA ILE A 169 -28.99 9.72 5.38
C ILE A 169 -30.41 9.76 5.97
N GLU A 170 -31.45 9.68 5.14
CA GLU A 170 -32.86 9.59 5.55
C GLU A 170 -33.11 8.35 6.41
N ALA A 171 -32.60 7.18 6.00
CA ALA A 171 -32.68 5.96 6.79
C ALA A 171 -31.93 6.06 8.14
N ALA A 172 -30.98 6.99 8.27
CA ALA A 172 -30.34 7.31 9.54
C ALA A 172 -31.16 8.29 10.40
N GLY A 173 -32.32 8.74 9.94
CA GLY A 173 -33.18 9.71 10.62
C GLY A 173 -32.68 11.15 10.52
N LEU A 174 -31.87 11.46 9.52
CA LEU A 174 -31.29 12.79 9.32
C LEU A 174 -31.85 13.42 8.03
N LEU A 175 -31.93 14.75 8.02
CA LEU A 175 -32.27 15.48 6.80
C LEU A 175 -31.09 15.41 5.82
N PRO A 176 -31.29 14.90 4.60
CA PRO A 176 -30.23 14.85 3.61
C PRO A 176 -29.83 16.24 3.17
N ASN A 177 -28.58 16.39 2.70
CA ASN A 177 -28.17 17.64 2.08
C ASN A 177 -29.04 17.80 0.84
N PRO A 178 -29.63 18.99 0.61
CA PRO A 178 -30.24 19.30 -0.67
C PRO A 178 -29.19 18.96 -1.73
N VAL A 179 -29.60 18.20 -2.74
CA VAL A 179 -28.72 17.80 -3.84
C VAL A 179 -27.97 19.05 -4.26
N LYS A 180 -26.62 19.02 -4.16
CA LYS A 180 -25.78 20.16 -4.53
C LYS A 180 -26.35 20.75 -5.82
N PHE A 181 -26.71 22.03 -5.78
CA PHE A 181 -27.23 22.81 -6.92
C PHE A 181 -28.73 22.66 -7.27
N ALA A 182 -29.58 22.01 -6.47
CA ALA A 182 -31.02 21.94 -6.79
C ALA A 182 -31.78 23.25 -6.48
N MET A 183 -31.46 23.92 -5.37
CA MET A 183 -32.01 25.25 -5.09
C MET A 183 -31.02 26.31 -5.55
N LYS A 184 -31.25 26.86 -6.74
CA LYS A 184 -30.64 28.11 -7.17
C LYS A 184 -31.36 29.23 -6.44
N TYR A 185 -30.61 30.09 -5.77
CA TYR A 185 -31.17 31.29 -5.17
C TYR A 185 -31.32 32.34 -6.27
N LEU A 186 -32.48 32.97 -6.36
CA LEU A 186 -32.69 34.12 -7.24
C LEU A 186 -32.46 35.40 -6.44
N ALA A 187 -31.47 36.19 -6.83
CA ALA A 187 -31.22 37.50 -6.24
C ALA A 187 -32.22 38.55 -6.75
N LYS A 188 -32.23 39.73 -6.13
CA LYS A 188 -33.21 40.79 -6.42
C LYS A 188 -33.11 41.39 -7.82
N ASP A 189 -31.94 41.31 -8.44
CA ASP A 189 -31.71 41.74 -9.83
C ASP A 189 -31.91 40.61 -10.86
N GLY A 190 -32.27 39.41 -10.40
CA GLY A 190 -32.49 38.23 -11.24
C GLY A 190 -31.28 37.32 -11.42
N HIS A 191 -30.14 37.60 -10.79
CA HIS A 191 -28.99 36.69 -10.81
C HIS A 191 -29.27 35.35 -10.12
N LYS A 192 -28.73 34.27 -10.70
CA LYS A 192 -28.81 32.91 -10.16
C LYS A 192 -27.58 32.59 -9.32
N CYS A 193 -27.76 32.48 -8.01
CA CYS A 193 -26.71 32.20 -7.04
C CYS A 193 -26.69 30.72 -6.63
N ASP A 194 -25.48 30.16 -6.41
CA ASP A 194 -25.26 28.77 -5.99
C ASP A 194 -25.40 28.57 -4.46
N SER A 195 -25.41 29.67 -3.71
CA SER A 195 -25.54 29.66 -2.25
C SER A 195 -26.33 30.86 -1.73
N LEU A 196 -26.87 30.73 -0.51
CA LEU A 196 -27.53 31.83 0.18
C LEU A 196 -26.57 33.01 0.42
N SER A 197 -25.31 32.71 0.73
CA SER A 197 -24.26 33.71 0.92
C SER A 197 -24.00 34.53 -0.34
N GLU A 198 -23.95 33.88 -1.51
CA GLU A 198 -23.88 34.57 -2.79
C GLU A 198 -25.09 35.50 -2.99
N LYS A 199 -26.32 35.02 -2.73
CA LYS A 199 -27.52 35.87 -2.81
C LYS A 199 -27.44 37.09 -1.88
N ILE A 200 -26.92 36.93 -0.66
CA ILE A 200 -26.79 38.04 0.31
C ILE A 200 -25.82 39.11 -0.21
N ILE A 201 -24.70 38.69 -0.80
CA ILE A 201 -23.69 39.60 -1.37
C ILE A 201 -24.27 40.30 -2.60
N ASP A 202 -24.93 39.56 -3.48
CA ASP A 202 -25.59 40.08 -4.67
C ASP A 202 -26.66 41.13 -4.33
N ASP A 203 -27.61 40.79 -3.44
CA ASP A 203 -28.64 41.71 -2.97
C ASP A 203 -28.04 42.98 -2.32
N TRP A 204 -26.87 42.86 -1.68
CA TRP A 204 -26.16 44.00 -1.09
C TRP A 204 -25.60 44.95 -2.17
N LEU A 205 -25.04 44.39 -3.25
CA LEU A 205 -24.52 45.14 -4.40
C LEU A 205 -25.69 45.82 -5.13
N PHE A 206 -26.75 45.07 -5.42
CA PHE A 206 -27.94 45.58 -6.09
C PHE A 206 -28.62 46.71 -5.30
N LYS A 207 -28.79 46.56 -3.99
CA LYS A 207 -29.40 47.61 -3.13
C LYS A 207 -28.63 48.94 -3.20
N ARG A 208 -27.32 48.90 -3.47
CA ARG A 208 -26.45 50.08 -3.62
C ARG A 208 -26.30 50.55 -5.06
N LYS A 209 -27.03 49.95 -6.00
CA LYS A 209 -26.95 50.24 -7.43
C LYS A 209 -25.54 50.04 -7.99
N ILE A 210 -24.77 49.12 -7.40
CA ILE A 210 -23.45 48.74 -7.89
C ILE A 210 -23.65 47.68 -8.98
N HIS A 211 -23.34 48.05 -10.22
CA HIS A 211 -23.38 47.11 -11.34
C HIS A 211 -22.29 46.05 -11.17
N HIS A 212 -22.66 44.78 -11.34
CA HIS A 212 -21.76 43.66 -11.11
C HIS A 212 -22.08 42.50 -12.04
N GLU A 213 -21.04 41.75 -12.41
CA GLU A 213 -21.13 40.53 -13.21
C GLU A 213 -21.00 39.30 -12.30
N ILE A 214 -21.66 38.17 -12.63
CA ILE A 214 -21.60 36.92 -11.85
C ILE A 214 -20.76 35.84 -12.55
N LYS A 215 -20.14 34.96 -11.75
CA LYS A 215 -19.40 33.76 -12.22
C LYS A 215 -18.32 34.07 -13.28
N VAL A 216 -17.60 35.17 -13.10
CA VAL A 216 -16.63 35.68 -14.07
C VAL A 216 -15.34 34.86 -14.08
N PRO A 217 -14.90 34.30 -15.22
CA PRO A 217 -13.64 33.57 -15.32
C PRO A 217 -12.44 34.51 -15.17
N TYR A 218 -11.45 34.13 -14.38
CA TYR A 218 -10.24 34.95 -14.17
C TYR A 218 -8.91 34.18 -14.20
N GLY A 219 -8.89 32.89 -14.59
CA GLY A 219 -7.67 32.10 -14.57
C GLY A 219 -7.70 30.77 -15.34
N ILE A 220 -6.69 29.94 -15.10
CA ILE A 220 -6.51 28.64 -15.78
C ILE A 220 -7.39 27.57 -15.11
N ASN A 221 -7.95 26.64 -15.90
CA ASN A 221 -8.79 25.52 -15.45
C ASN A 221 -10.14 25.92 -14.82
N ARG A 222 -10.98 26.66 -15.55
CA ARG A 222 -12.36 27.01 -15.15
C ARG A 222 -12.45 27.71 -13.79
N MET A 223 -11.44 28.51 -13.41
CA MET A 223 -11.50 29.34 -12.21
C MET A 223 -12.41 30.54 -12.47
N THR A 224 -13.46 30.66 -11.67
CA THR A 224 -14.41 31.78 -11.69
C THR A 224 -14.43 32.48 -10.34
N ALA A 225 -14.65 33.79 -10.37
CA ALA A 225 -15.01 34.60 -9.20
C ALA A 225 -16.52 34.57 -9.05
N ASP A 226 -17.03 34.79 -7.85
CA ASP A 226 -18.47 34.84 -7.65
C ASP A 226 -19.05 36.13 -8.26
N PHE A 227 -18.36 37.26 -8.07
CA PHE A 227 -18.73 38.55 -8.63
C PHE A 227 -17.53 39.31 -9.20
N LYS A 228 -17.81 40.25 -10.11
CA LYS A 228 -16.86 41.27 -10.58
C LYS A 228 -17.54 42.63 -10.60
N VAL A 229 -16.86 43.63 -10.06
CA VAL A 229 -17.27 45.03 -10.07
C VAL A 229 -16.11 45.84 -10.63
N LYS A 230 -16.29 46.46 -11.80
CA LYS A 230 -15.19 47.10 -12.55
C LYS A 230 -14.01 46.12 -12.68
N ASP A 231 -12.82 46.48 -12.22
CA ASP A 231 -11.61 45.62 -12.25
C ASP A 231 -11.40 44.80 -10.97
N VAL A 232 -12.36 44.82 -10.03
CA VAL A 232 -12.28 44.12 -8.74
C VAL A 232 -13.09 42.84 -8.78
N LEU A 233 -12.47 41.72 -8.42
CA LEU A 233 -13.13 40.42 -8.27
C LEU A 233 -13.54 40.19 -6.81
N ILE A 234 -14.67 39.55 -6.59
CA ILE A 234 -15.17 39.18 -5.26
C ILE A 234 -15.40 37.67 -5.23
N GLU A 235 -14.89 37.00 -4.20
CA GLU A 235 -14.94 35.54 -4.07
C GLU A 235 -15.32 35.14 -2.64
N PHE A 236 -16.32 34.27 -2.50
CA PHE A 236 -16.81 33.79 -1.22
C PHE A 236 -16.25 32.40 -0.87
N PHE A 237 -15.44 32.31 0.18
CA PHE A 237 -14.78 31.08 0.62
C PHE A 237 -15.59 30.31 1.68
N GLY A 238 -16.80 29.88 1.32
CA GLY A 238 -17.77 29.31 2.27
C GLY A 238 -17.42 27.98 2.97
N LEU A 239 -16.43 27.22 2.48
CA LEU A 239 -16.07 25.89 3.02
C LEU A 239 -14.64 25.80 3.55
N GLN A 240 -14.04 26.94 3.91
CA GLN A 240 -12.68 26.95 4.46
C GLN A 240 -12.60 26.13 5.75
N GLY A 241 -11.59 25.25 5.83
CA GLY A 241 -11.31 24.42 7.02
C GLY A 241 -12.19 23.17 7.13
N GLU A 242 -13.30 23.09 6.40
CA GLU A 242 -14.21 21.94 6.43
C GLU A 242 -13.74 20.77 5.57
N LEU A 243 -13.02 21.03 4.48
CA LEU A 243 -12.61 20.01 3.51
C LEU A 243 -11.19 20.26 2.98
N LYS A 244 -10.27 19.35 3.30
CA LYS A 244 -8.86 19.40 2.83
C LYS A 244 -8.71 19.64 1.32
N LYS A 245 -9.59 19.04 0.49
CA LYS A 245 -9.57 19.26 -0.97
C LYS A 245 -10.03 20.65 -1.36
N TYR A 246 -11.07 21.17 -0.69
CA TYR A 246 -11.54 22.54 -0.91
C TYR A 246 -10.43 23.53 -0.54
N ASP A 247 -9.81 23.37 0.63
CA ASP A 247 -8.69 24.21 1.07
C ASP A 247 -7.51 24.16 0.09
N SER A 248 -7.23 22.99 -0.49
CA SER A 248 -6.21 22.85 -1.53
C SER A 248 -6.54 23.66 -2.79
N LEU A 249 -7.81 23.68 -3.22
CA LEU A 249 -8.27 24.49 -4.36
C LEU A 249 -8.24 25.98 -4.02
N MET A 250 -8.71 26.37 -2.84
CA MET A 250 -8.62 27.74 -2.33
C MET A 250 -7.16 28.24 -2.32
N ARG A 251 -6.23 27.45 -1.77
CA ARG A 251 -4.78 27.78 -1.79
C ARG A 251 -4.22 27.87 -3.21
N LYS A 252 -4.76 27.15 -4.19
CA LYS A 252 -4.38 27.31 -5.60
C LYS A 252 -4.89 28.63 -6.18
N LYS A 253 -6.16 28.99 -5.90
CA LYS A 253 -6.74 30.28 -6.30
C LYS A 253 -5.95 31.45 -5.70
N LEU A 254 -5.72 31.47 -4.39
CA LEU A 254 -4.97 32.55 -3.71
C LEU A 254 -3.55 32.72 -4.26
N ARG A 255 -2.84 31.62 -4.54
CA ARG A 255 -1.51 31.68 -5.18
C ARG A 255 -1.57 32.26 -6.60
N PHE A 256 -2.59 31.90 -7.37
CA PHE A 256 -2.77 32.42 -8.72
C PHE A 256 -3.08 33.91 -8.70
N ILE A 257 -3.98 34.35 -7.82
CA ILE A 257 -4.33 35.75 -7.59
C ILE A 257 -3.07 36.56 -7.28
N LYS A 258 -2.26 36.10 -6.31
CA LYS A 258 -0.99 36.74 -5.94
C LYS A 258 0.00 36.81 -7.11
N LYS A 259 0.14 35.71 -7.87
CA LYS A 259 1.06 35.63 -9.03
C LYS A 259 0.66 36.58 -10.16
N LYS A 260 -0.64 36.80 -10.36
CA LYS A 260 -1.17 37.62 -11.45
C LYS A 260 -1.51 39.05 -11.03
N HIS A 261 -1.22 39.43 -9.77
CA HIS A 261 -1.55 40.74 -9.22
C HIS A 261 -3.03 41.12 -9.42
N LEU A 262 -3.94 40.14 -9.31
CA LEU A 262 -5.37 40.39 -9.47
C LEU A 262 -5.93 41.07 -8.22
N HIS A 263 -6.78 42.07 -8.42
CA HIS A 263 -7.49 42.75 -7.33
C HIS A 263 -8.69 41.89 -6.92
N VAL A 264 -8.55 41.14 -5.84
CA VAL A 264 -9.59 40.24 -5.32
C VAL A 264 -9.92 40.58 -3.89
N ILE A 265 -11.20 40.77 -3.59
CA ILE A 265 -11.75 40.88 -2.23
C ILE A 265 -12.24 39.50 -1.80
N PRO A 266 -11.51 38.79 -0.92
CA PRO A 266 -11.97 37.53 -0.36
C PRO A 266 -13.01 37.78 0.73
N ILE A 267 -14.12 37.04 0.69
CA ILE A 267 -15.17 37.07 1.71
C ILE A 267 -15.28 35.69 2.36
N TYR A 268 -15.34 35.64 3.68
CA TYR A 268 -15.44 34.42 4.47
C TYR A 268 -16.78 34.33 5.23
N PRO A 269 -17.18 33.14 5.71
CA PRO A 269 -18.41 33.00 6.51
C PRO A 269 -18.48 33.96 7.71
N THR A 270 -17.34 34.22 8.36
CA THR A 270 -17.21 35.16 9.49
C THR A 270 -17.45 36.62 9.11
N ASP A 271 -17.44 36.94 7.82
CA ASP A 271 -17.73 38.28 7.30
C ASP A 271 -19.22 38.51 7.07
N LEU A 272 -19.99 37.44 6.89
CA LEU A 272 -21.44 37.50 6.72
C LEU A 272 -22.19 37.23 8.03
N PHE A 273 -21.67 36.32 8.86
CA PHE A 273 -22.38 35.80 10.02
C PHE A 273 -21.55 35.90 11.31
N PRO A 274 -22.18 36.12 12.48
CA PRO A 274 -23.63 36.30 12.67
C PRO A 274 -24.13 37.69 12.25
N LYS A 275 -23.25 38.70 12.23
CA LYS A 275 -23.54 40.06 11.79
C LYS A 275 -22.74 40.37 10.53
N SER A 276 -23.41 40.88 9.50
CA SER A 276 -22.78 41.21 8.23
C SER A 276 -21.81 42.40 8.35
N ARG A 277 -20.59 42.22 7.86
CA ARG A 277 -19.52 43.24 7.75
C ARG A 277 -19.28 43.69 6.30
N LEU A 278 -20.25 43.44 5.41
CA LEU A 278 -20.12 43.78 3.99
C LEU A 278 -19.90 45.28 3.74
N ASN A 279 -20.44 46.15 4.61
CA ASN A 279 -20.21 47.59 4.52
C ASN A 279 -18.74 47.98 4.63
N ASP A 280 -17.99 47.28 5.49
CA ASP A 280 -16.59 47.57 5.77
C ASP A 280 -15.71 46.96 4.68
N ILE A 281 -15.99 45.70 4.33
CA ILE A 281 -15.20 44.91 3.38
C ILE A 281 -15.36 45.39 1.95
N LEU A 282 -16.58 45.77 1.57
CA LEU A 282 -16.91 46.27 0.22
C LEU A 282 -16.94 47.81 0.17
N SER A 283 -16.46 48.50 1.22
CA SER A 283 -16.28 49.95 1.19
C SER A 283 -15.44 50.45 -0.01
N PRO A 284 -14.42 49.72 -0.51
CA PRO A 284 -13.62 50.19 -1.65
C PRO A 284 -14.37 50.19 -3.00
N LEU A 285 -15.59 49.66 -3.05
CA LEU A 285 -16.41 49.62 -4.27
C LEU A 285 -17.33 50.84 -4.43
N LYS A 286 -17.26 51.82 -3.52
CA LYS A 286 -18.20 52.95 -3.42
C LYS A 286 -17.86 54.16 -4.30
N ASP A 287 -16.86 54.06 -5.16
CA ASP A 287 -16.56 55.06 -6.20
C ASP A 287 -17.16 54.66 -7.54
#